data_AF-A0A1G1ZJ37-F1
#
_entry.id   AF-A0A1G1ZJ37-F1
#
_cell.length_a   1.000
_cell.length_b   1.000
_cell.length_c   1.000
_cell.angle_alpha   90.00
_cell.angle_beta   90.00
_cell.angle_gamma   90.00
#
_symmetry.space_group_name_H-M   'P 1'
#
loop_
_entity.id
_entity.type
_entity.pdbx_description
1 polymer ?
#
loop_
_entity_poly.entity_id
_entity_poly.type
_entity_poly.pdbx_seq_one_letter_code
_entity_poly.pdbx_strand_id
1 'polypeptide(L)' 'MYYVYVLRNNTNELYIGYTNDLNRRIKEHKRFKPGYNLIYYEAYISEVVARRREKKLKYYGSAWRALKQRIFA' A
#
# COMPACT_ATOMS: atom_id res chain seq x y z
N MET A 1 1.00 -13.70 7.85
CA MET A 1 1.39 -12.99 6.62
C MET A 1 1.16 -11.50 6.83
N TYR A 2 2.04 -10.65 6.32
CA TYR A 2 1.99 -9.20 6.46
C TYR A 2 2.01 -8.57 5.08
N TYR A 3 1.25 -7.51 4.89
CA TYR A 3 1.03 -6.89 3.59
C TYR A 3 1.43 -5.43 3.63
N VAL A 4 2.13 -4.99 2.60
CA VAL A 4 2.27 -3.58 2.25
C VAL A 4 1.38 -3.33 1.05
N TYR A 5 0.55 -2.29 1.08
CA TYR A 5 -0.45 -2.05 0.04
C TYR A 5 -0.45 -0.61 -0.42
N VAL A 6 -0.89 -0.42 -1.67
CA VAL A 6 -1.14 0.88 -2.28
C VAL A 6 -2.60 0.96 -2.69
N LEU A 7 -3.29 2.00 -2.21
CA LEU A 7 -4.63 2.35 -2.64
C LEU A 7 -4.58 3.62 -3.49
N ARG A 8 -5.51 3.75 -4.43
CA ARG A 8 -5.72 4.95 -5.25
C ARG A 8 -7.17 5.36 -5.17
N ASN A 9 -7.43 6.65 -4.97
CA ASN A 9 -8.78 7.19 -5.08
C ASN A 9 -9.07 7.74 -6.48
N ASN A 10 -10.29 8.25 -6.67
CA ASN A 10 -10.74 8.81 -7.95
C ASN A 10 -9.99 10.10 -8.36
N THR A 11 -9.34 10.79 -7.43
CA THR A 11 -8.54 12.01 -7.68
C THR A 11 -7.05 11.70 -7.87
N ASN A 12 -6.67 10.43 -8.04
CA ASN A 12 -5.29 9.95 -8.21
C ASN A 12 -4.38 10.10 -6.98
N GLU A 13 -4.94 10.37 -5.81
CA GLU A 13 -4.19 10.34 -4.57
C GLU A 13 -3.87 8.90 -4.17
N LEU A 14 -2.63 8.69 -3.77
CA LEU A 14 -2.09 7.38 -3.42
C LEU A 14 -1.92 7.27 -1.92
N TYR A 15 -2.40 6.16 -1.35
CA TYR A 15 -2.22 5.83 0.05
C TYR A 15 -1.38 4.57 0.18
N ILE A 16 -0.31 4.64 0.99
CA ILE A 16 0.56 3.52 1.28
C ILE A 16 0.35 3.13 2.75
N GLY A 17 0.15 1.84 2.99
CA GLY A 17 0.01 1.32 4.34
C GLY A 17 0.51 -0.11 4.47
N TYR A 18 0.48 -0.62 5.70
CA TYR A 18 0.72 -2.02 6.00
C TYR A 18 -0.43 -2.59 6.85
N THR A 19 -0.61 -3.91 6.82
CA THR A 19 -1.59 -4.65 7.64
C THR A 19 -1.22 -6.14 7.69
N ASN A 20 -1.67 -6.87 8.72
CA ASN A 20 -1.63 -8.33 8.75
C ASN A 20 -2.86 -8.97 8.08
N ASP A 21 -3.90 -8.18 7.80
CA ASP A 21 -5.13 -8.60 7.12
C ASP A 21 -5.50 -7.55 6.06
N LEU A 22 -5.22 -7.86 4.81
CA LEU A 22 -5.45 -6.97 3.67
C LEU A 22 -6.95 -6.78 3.39
N ASN A 23 -7.73 -7.87 3.46
CA ASN A 23 -9.15 -7.86 3.16
C ASN A 23 -9.92 -7.02 4.17
N ARG A 24 -9.68 -7.21 5.46
CA ARG A 24 -10.27 -6.39 6.52
C ARG A 24 -9.94 -4.91 6.30
N ARG A 25 -8.67 -4.60 6.01
CA ARG A 25 -8.21 -3.21 5.87
C ARG A 25 -8.84 -2.50 4.67
N ILE A 26 -9.01 -3.18 3.54
CA ILE A 26 -9.67 -2.62 2.35
C ILE A 26 -11.16 -2.37 2.64
N LYS A 27 -11.85 -3.29 3.32
CA LYS A 27 -13.25 -3.08 3.73
C LYS A 27 -13.40 -1.87 4.65
N GLU A 28 -12.52 -1.73 5.64
CA GLU A 28 -12.48 -0.54 6.51
C GLU A 28 -12.24 0.75 5.71
N HIS A 29 -11.24 0.76 4.82
CA HIS A 29 -10.97 1.94 4.00
C HIS A 29 -12.13 2.30 3.07
N LYS A 30 -12.76 1.32 2.42
CA LYS A 30 -13.94 1.58 1.58
C LYS A 30 -15.12 2.17 2.38
N ARG A 31 -15.26 1.80 3.66
CA ARG A 31 -16.29 2.33 4.55
C ARG A 31 -16.05 3.80 4.92
N PHE A 32 -14.81 4.16 5.28
CA PHE A 32 -14.48 5.51 5.78
C PHE A 32 -14.01 6.49 4.69
N LYS A 33 -13.44 5.96 3.61
CA LYS A 33 -12.88 6.71 2.49
C LYS A 33 -13.35 6.08 1.17
N PRO A 34 -14.62 6.29 0.79
CA PRO A 34 -15.16 5.76 -0.45
C PRO A 34 -14.34 6.25 -1.65
N GLY A 35 -14.23 5.41 -2.68
CA GLY A 35 -13.45 5.70 -3.89
C GLY A 35 -12.00 5.22 -3.85
N TYR A 36 -11.44 4.84 -2.69
CA TYR A 36 -10.14 4.18 -2.65
C TYR A 36 -10.24 2.72 -3.11
N ASN A 37 -9.46 2.38 -4.14
CA ASN A 37 -9.34 1.03 -4.68
C ASN A 37 -7.91 0.51 -4.50
N LEU A 38 -7.78 -0.79 -4.23
CA LEU A 38 -6.49 -1.46 -4.16
C LEU A 38 -5.91 -1.57 -5.57
N ILE A 39 -4.70 -1.04 -5.77
CA ILE A 39 -3.98 -1.13 -7.06
C ILE A 39 -2.74 -2.02 -6.97
N TYR A 40 -2.22 -2.25 -5.76
CA TYR A 40 -1.01 -3.02 -5.55
C TYR A 40 -0.90 -3.54 -4.12
N TYR A 41 -0.29 -4.72 -3.95
CA TYR A 41 0.15 -5.21 -2.64
C TYR A 41 1.39 -6.10 -2.76
N GLU A 42 2.21 -6.11 -1.71
CA GLU A 42 3.34 -7.02 -1.49
C GLU A 42 3.07 -7.83 -0.22
N ALA A 43 3.31 -9.14 -0.26
CA ALA A 43 3.16 -10.04 0.89
C ALA A 43 4.53 -10.42 1.48
N TYR A 44 4.60 -10.47 2.80
CA TYR A 44 5.80 -10.74 3.58
C TYR A 44 5.50 -11.71 4.72
N ILE A 45 6.40 -12.67 4.94
CA ILE A 45 6.29 -13.59 6.07
C ILE A 45 6.59 -12.87 7.39
N SER A 46 7.55 -11.95 7.40
CA SER A 46 8.00 -11.20 8.59
C SER A 46 7.40 -9.81 8.65
N GLU A 47 6.83 -9.46 9.81
CA GLU A 47 6.31 -8.12 10.09
C GLU A 47 7.37 -7.03 9.95
N VAL A 48 8.58 -7.32 10.46
CA VAL A 48 9.70 -6.38 10.47
C VAL A 48 10.11 -6.02 9.05
N VAL A 49 10.09 -6.99 8.14
CA VAL A 49 10.36 -6.75 6.71
C VAL A 49 9.26 -5.90 6.08
N ALA A 50 7.98 -6.23 6.31
CA ALA A 50 6.85 -5.46 5.80
C ALA A 50 6.87 -4.01 6.28
N ARG A 51 7.04 -3.77 7.58
CA ARG A 51 7.10 -2.41 8.16
C ARG A 51 8.30 -1.63 7.65
N ARG A 52 9.46 -2.27 7.49
CA ARG A 52 10.65 -1.63 6.90
C ARG A 52 10.42 -1.27 5.44
N ARG A 53 9.71 -2.11 4.67
CA ARG A 53 9.32 -1.81 3.30
C ARG A 53 8.36 -0.63 3.24
N GLU A 54 7.33 -0.61 4.07
CA GLU A 54 6.37 0.49 4.14
C GLU A 54 7.06 1.83 4.47
N LYS A 55 7.95 1.84 5.47
CA LYS A 55 8.80 3.00 5.77
C LYS A 55 9.65 3.42 4.57
N LYS A 56 10.27 2.46 3.88
CA LYS A 56 11.05 2.75 2.67
C LYS A 56 10.21 3.46 1.61
N LEU A 57 8.99 2.99 1.36
CA LEU A 57 8.08 3.60 0.39
C LEU A 57 7.58 4.99 0.80
N LYS A 58 7.38 5.24 2.11
CA LYS A 58 6.91 6.54 2.61
C LYS A 58 7.99 7.60 2.66
N TYR A 59 9.21 7.25 3.06
CA TYR A 59 10.27 8.22 3.35
C TYR A 59 11.35 8.33 2.28
N TYR A 60 11.51 7.31 1.42
CA TYR A 60 12.58 7.30 0.41
C TYR A 60 11.98 7.42 -0.99
N GLY A 61 12.11 8.60 -1.59
CA GLY A 61 11.52 8.90 -2.91
C GLY A 61 11.99 7.98 -4.04
N SER A 62 13.22 7.44 -3.97
CA SER A 62 13.72 6.48 -4.96
C SER A 62 12.96 5.15 -4.92
N ALA A 63 12.71 4.62 -3.72
CA ALA A 63 11.93 3.39 -3.55
C ALA A 63 10.48 3.58 -4.04
N TRP A 64 9.89 4.74 -3.77
CA TRP A 64 8.56 5.07 -4.26
C TRP A 64 8.50 5.24 -5.78
N ARG A 65 9.48 5.92 -6.38
CA ARG A 65 9.57 6.12 -7.83
C ARG A 65 9.67 4.79 -8.58
N ALA A 66 10.53 3.89 -8.11
CA ALA A 66 10.65 2.55 -8.69
C ALA A 66 9.34 1.76 -8.60
N LEU A 67 8.62 1.84 -7.47
CA LEU A 67 7.33 1.19 -7.33
C LEU A 67 6.26 1.81 -8.23
N LYS A 68 6.19 3.14 -8.31
CA LYS A 68 5.27 3.86 -9.22
C LYS A 68 5.48 3.45 -10.68
N GLN A 69 6.73 3.33 -11.13
CA GLN A 69 7.04 2.85 -12.47
C GLN A 69 6.47 1.44 -12.69
N ARG A 70 6.56 0.53 -11.72
CA ARG A 70 5.97 -0.81 -11.86
C ARG A 70 4.44 -0.81 -11.89
N ILE A 71 3.79 0.07 -11.14
CA ILE A 71 2.31 0.09 -11.02
C ILE A 71 1.66 0.80 -12.22
N PHE A 72 2.34 1.79 -12.81
CA PHE A 72 1.78 2.68 -13.83
C PHE A 72 2.53 2.64 -15.18
N ALA A 73 3.53 1.77 -15.36
CA ALA A 73 4.03 1.42 -16.68
C ALA A 73 2.99 0.58 -17.43
#